data_AF-A0A5F0KE20-F1
#
_entry.id   AF-A0A5F0KE20-F1
#
_cell.length_a   1.000
_cell.length_b   1.000
_cell.length_c   1.000
_cell.angle_alpha   90.00
_cell.angle_beta   90.00
_cell.angle_gamma   90.00
#
_symmetry.space_group_name_H-M   'P 1'
#
loop_
_entity.id
_entity.type
_entity.pdbx_description
1 polymer ?
#
loop_
_entity_poly.entity_id
_entity_poly.type
_entity_poly.pdbx_seq_one_letter_code
_entity_poly.pdbx_strand_id
1 'polypeptide(L)'
;MKRHAGFTTFTVTLLLILILVGVSLLVGKLMVADRKVSVNEVQYRQALALAELGIADGLSRQDAGIAIPSGGLTVSSAQGTYLLTATNTTPITVGSPPNTLDVTPVELASTATLPSNLGTATVRVQVAGYHLLSAAKAVPLMVAGGTSIGGNFTVVSNPNGGGPGVPLSVWSDQAVGGSGSWQTCHQGDYSGGSCSTNLSDTNDIGADIKANDPAFPDDLLWYLFGEPDTDEGWANMFDNGAISIPNCNSLGAASTGIFIVDVGVDCDFTASLIGSAAAPVVLIVRDGDLTMNGGLVFNGIIFAHSDDPSNSPRVKANGTATVNGSLIANAPIDITSGTFNVKYDQSVLDGVQQGASFQTTKMVPGSWRDW
;
A
#
# COMPACT_ATOMS: atom_id res chain seq x y z
N MET A 1 -52.73 -88.32 19.09
CA MET A 1 -51.62 -87.36 18.84
C MET A 1 -52.01 -86.46 17.67
N LYS A 2 -52.30 -85.17 17.90
CA LYS A 2 -52.35 -84.06 16.89
C LYS A 2 -52.95 -82.80 17.55
N ARG A 3 -52.10 -81.98 18.20
CA ARG A 3 -52.49 -80.64 18.71
C ARG A 3 -51.39 -79.56 18.56
N HIS A 4 -50.27 -79.83 17.87
CA HIS A 4 -49.13 -78.90 17.79
C HIS A 4 -49.03 -78.03 16.52
N ALA A 5 -49.90 -78.23 15.51
CA ALA A 5 -49.79 -77.54 14.22
C ALA A 5 -50.33 -76.09 14.20
N GLY A 6 -51.22 -75.72 15.12
CA GLY A 6 -51.79 -74.36 15.20
C GLY A 6 -50.90 -73.35 15.96
N PHE A 7 -50.13 -73.83 16.93
CA PHE A 7 -49.21 -72.98 17.70
C PHE A 7 -47.96 -72.61 16.90
N THR A 8 -47.49 -73.52 16.04
CA THR A 8 -46.34 -73.31 15.14
C THR A 8 -46.64 -72.30 14.03
N THR A 9 -47.83 -72.32 13.43
CA THR A 9 -48.23 -71.30 12.45
C THR A 9 -48.41 -69.92 13.08
N PHE A 10 -49.02 -69.82 14.27
CA PHE A 10 -49.16 -68.54 14.98
C PHE A 10 -47.82 -67.93 15.39
N THR A 11 -46.89 -68.75 15.89
CA THR A 11 -45.56 -68.27 16.29
C THR A 11 -44.73 -67.80 15.09
N VAL A 12 -44.78 -68.52 13.96
CA VAL A 12 -44.09 -68.11 12.72
C VAL A 12 -44.68 -66.82 12.15
N THR A 13 -46.00 -66.66 12.11
CA THR A 13 -46.62 -65.42 11.59
C THR A 13 -46.34 -64.22 12.51
N LEU A 14 -46.40 -64.41 13.83
CA LEU A 14 -46.03 -63.36 14.79
C LEU A 14 -44.58 -62.93 14.62
N LEU A 15 -43.67 -63.89 14.45
CA LEU A 15 -42.24 -63.63 14.28
C LEU A 15 -41.96 -62.90 12.96
N LEU A 16 -42.65 -63.29 11.88
CA LEU A 16 -42.58 -62.57 10.60
C LEU A 16 -43.10 -61.14 10.71
N ILE A 17 -44.23 -60.90 11.39
CA ILE A 17 -44.77 -59.55 11.62
C ILE A 17 -43.78 -58.71 12.44
N LEU A 18 -43.20 -59.27 13.51
CA LEU A 18 -42.20 -58.58 14.32
C LEU A 18 -40.96 -58.19 13.51
N ILE A 19 -40.47 -59.07 12.63
CA ILE A 19 -39.37 -58.76 11.71
C ILE A 19 -39.77 -57.63 10.76
N LEU A 20 -40.96 -57.70 10.15
CA LEU A 20 -41.44 -56.70 9.18
C LEU A 20 -41.61 -55.31 9.81
N VAL A 21 -42.16 -55.25 11.02
CA VAL A 21 -42.24 -54.03 11.83
C VAL A 21 -40.84 -53.53 12.20
N GLY A 22 -39.94 -54.42 12.62
CA GLY A 22 -38.55 -54.08 12.94
C GLY A 22 -37.80 -53.45 11.76
N VAL A 23 -37.90 -54.05 10.57
CA VAL A 23 -37.31 -53.52 9.33
C VAL A 23 -37.92 -52.17 8.98
N SER A 24 -39.24 -52.01 9.08
CA SER A 24 -39.93 -50.75 8.78
C SER A 24 -39.48 -49.61 9.71
N LEU A 25 -39.30 -49.90 11.01
CA LEU A 25 -38.78 -48.94 11.99
C LEU A 25 -37.31 -48.56 11.71
N LEU A 26 -36.48 -49.52 11.30
CA LEU A 26 -35.09 -49.27 10.93
C LEU A 26 -35.00 -48.32 9.72
N VAL A 27 -35.78 -48.60 8.66
CA VAL A 27 -35.83 -47.75 7.46
C VAL A 27 -36.31 -46.34 7.81
N GLY A 28 -37.35 -46.22 8.64
CA GLY A 28 -37.83 -44.92 9.11
C GLY A 28 -36.74 -44.13 9.87
N LYS A 29 -35.96 -44.80 10.72
CA LYS A 29 -34.83 -44.16 11.42
C LYS A 29 -33.72 -43.72 10.46
N LEU A 30 -33.37 -44.55 9.47
CA LEU A 30 -32.37 -44.22 8.46
C LEU A 30 -32.79 -43.01 7.62
N MET A 31 -34.04 -42.98 7.13
CA MET A 31 -34.55 -41.83 6.37
C MET A 31 -34.53 -40.52 7.15
N VAL A 32 -34.83 -40.56 8.46
CA VAL A 32 -34.75 -39.37 9.31
C VAL A 32 -33.29 -38.95 9.51
N ALA A 33 -32.37 -39.90 9.67
CA ALA A 33 -30.94 -39.60 9.77
C ALA A 33 -30.42 -38.95 8.49
N ASP A 34 -30.73 -39.50 7.31
CA ASP A 34 -30.34 -38.94 6.01
C ASP A 34 -30.88 -37.53 5.81
N ARG A 35 -32.15 -37.30 6.18
CA ARG A 35 -32.75 -35.97 6.08
C ARG A 35 -32.05 -34.96 7.01
N LYS A 36 -31.68 -35.36 8.23
CA LYS A 36 -30.94 -34.49 9.16
C LYS A 36 -29.56 -34.15 8.63
N VAL A 37 -28.82 -35.14 8.11
CA VAL A 37 -27.50 -34.92 7.50
C VAL A 37 -27.61 -33.96 6.31
N SER A 38 -28.60 -34.18 5.43
CA SER A 38 -28.81 -33.31 4.27
C SER A 38 -29.16 -31.87 4.65
N VAL A 39 -30.01 -31.67 5.67
CA VAL A 39 -30.35 -30.32 6.15
C VAL A 39 -29.14 -29.64 6.78
N ASN A 40 -28.37 -30.37 7.60
CA ASN A 40 -27.15 -29.83 8.22
C ASN A 40 -26.11 -29.43 7.18
N GLU A 41 -25.93 -30.24 6.13
CA GLU A 41 -25.02 -29.94 5.01
C GLU A 41 -25.45 -28.65 4.28
N VAL A 42 -26.73 -28.49 3.97
CA VAL A 42 -27.24 -27.27 3.33
C VAL A 42 -27.06 -26.05 4.23
N GLN A 43 -27.35 -26.17 5.52
CA GLN A 43 -27.16 -25.09 6.49
C GLN A 43 -25.69 -24.71 6.64
N TYR A 44 -24.78 -25.68 6.68
CA TYR A 44 -23.35 -25.43 6.74
C TYR A 44 -22.88 -24.68 5.48
N ARG A 45 -23.26 -25.12 4.28
CA ARG A 45 -22.89 -24.43 3.03
C ARG A 45 -23.43 -23.01 2.94
N GLN A 46 -24.65 -22.77 3.44
CA GLN A 46 -25.22 -21.43 3.51
C GLN A 46 -24.45 -20.53 4.48
N ALA A 47 -24.11 -21.05 5.66
CA ALA A 47 -23.30 -20.32 6.63
C ALA A 47 -21.90 -20.04 6.06
N LEU A 48 -21.29 -21.02 5.38
CA LEU A 48 -19.98 -20.88 4.76
C LEU A 48 -19.97 -19.79 3.69
N ALA A 49 -20.93 -19.80 2.77
CA ALA A 49 -21.04 -18.76 1.74
C ALA A 49 -21.25 -17.35 2.35
N LEU A 50 -21.99 -17.25 3.46
CA LEU A 50 -22.15 -15.99 4.18
C LEU A 50 -20.84 -15.57 4.90
N ALA A 51 -20.07 -16.53 5.43
CA ALA A 51 -18.77 -16.24 6.02
C ALA A 51 -17.78 -15.76 4.95
N GLU A 52 -17.76 -16.38 3.77
CA GLU A 52 -16.95 -15.94 2.62
C GLU A 52 -17.32 -14.52 2.16
N LEU A 53 -18.61 -14.16 2.18
CA LEU A 53 -19.03 -12.79 1.92
C LEU A 53 -18.42 -11.82 2.95
N GLY A 54 -18.41 -12.17 4.23
CA GLY A 54 -17.77 -11.36 5.26
C GLY A 54 -16.25 -11.24 5.08
N ILE A 55 -15.59 -12.28 4.58
CA ILE A 55 -14.17 -12.21 4.20
C ILE A 55 -13.96 -11.25 3.02
N ALA A 56 -14.82 -11.29 2.00
CA ALA A 56 -14.74 -10.35 0.87
C ALA A 56 -14.94 -8.88 1.30
N ASP A 57 -15.89 -8.62 2.21
CA ASP A 57 -16.07 -7.30 2.85
C ASP A 57 -14.82 -6.88 3.65
N GLY A 58 -14.23 -7.81 4.39
CA GLY A 58 -12.98 -7.57 5.12
C GLY A 58 -11.80 -7.24 4.20
N LEU A 59 -11.62 -7.96 3.08
CA LEU A 59 -10.59 -7.66 2.10
C LEU A 59 -10.78 -6.27 1.51
N SER A 60 -12.00 -5.95 1.07
CA SER A 60 -12.32 -4.63 0.52
C SER A 60 -12.03 -3.48 1.49
N ARG A 61 -12.30 -3.67 2.78
CA ARG A 61 -11.99 -2.69 3.82
C ARG A 61 -10.50 -2.54 4.08
N GLN A 62 -9.77 -3.65 4.14
CA GLN A 62 -8.31 -3.61 4.30
C GLN A 62 -7.65 -2.88 3.13
N ASP A 63 -8.09 -3.17 1.89
CA ASP A 63 -7.59 -2.50 0.68
C ASP A 63 -7.89 -0.99 0.67
N ALA A 64 -9.08 -0.60 1.15
CA ALA A 64 -9.46 0.80 1.29
C ALA A 64 -8.89 1.50 2.54
N GLY A 65 -8.09 0.80 3.37
CA GLY A 65 -7.57 1.33 4.65
C GLY A 65 -8.65 1.64 5.70
N ILE A 66 -9.84 1.03 5.59
CA ILE A 66 -10.95 1.22 6.52
C ILE A 66 -10.75 0.31 7.73
N ALA A 67 -10.52 0.91 8.89
CA ALA A 67 -10.32 0.18 10.14
C ALA A 67 -11.53 -0.69 10.52
N ILE A 68 -11.27 -1.94 10.89
CA ILE A 68 -12.24 -2.84 11.52
C ILE A 68 -12.17 -2.60 13.04
N PRO A 69 -13.28 -2.32 13.74
CA PRO A 69 -13.28 -2.09 15.19
C PRO A 69 -12.69 -3.28 15.96
N SER A 70 -12.06 -3.02 17.11
CA SER A 70 -11.43 -4.05 17.94
C SER A 70 -12.40 -5.12 18.47
N GLY A 71 -13.69 -4.80 18.57
CA GLY A 71 -14.76 -5.74 18.91
C GLY A 71 -15.34 -6.50 17.71
N GLY A 72 -14.83 -6.26 16.51
CA GLY A 72 -15.38 -6.75 15.25
C GLY A 72 -16.53 -5.89 14.71
N LEU A 73 -16.87 -6.13 13.45
CA LEU A 73 -17.97 -5.52 12.73
C LEU A 73 -19.04 -6.58 12.46
N THR A 74 -20.23 -6.38 13.02
CA THR A 74 -21.38 -7.25 12.73
C THR A 74 -22.18 -6.67 11.57
N VAL A 75 -22.40 -7.47 10.54
CA VAL A 75 -23.24 -7.11 9.39
C VAL A 75 -24.39 -8.09 9.29
N SER A 76 -25.59 -7.56 9.08
CA SER A 76 -26.83 -8.35 9.00
C SER A 76 -27.40 -8.31 7.58
N SER A 77 -27.83 -9.47 7.10
CA SER A 77 -28.51 -9.63 5.82
C SER A 77 -29.78 -10.48 5.99
N ALA A 78 -30.57 -10.61 4.92
CA ALA A 78 -31.71 -11.53 4.93
C ALA A 78 -31.30 -13.01 5.11
N GLN A 79 -30.06 -13.36 4.76
CA GLN A 79 -29.54 -14.73 4.82
C GLN A 79 -28.86 -15.08 6.15
N GLY A 80 -28.72 -14.11 7.06
CA GLY A 80 -28.03 -14.27 8.34
C GLY A 80 -27.14 -13.08 8.68
N THR A 81 -26.36 -13.23 9.74
CA THR A 81 -25.38 -12.24 10.19
C THR A 81 -23.97 -12.80 10.06
N TYR A 82 -22.99 -11.94 9.82
CA TYR A 82 -21.59 -12.29 10.01
C TYR A 82 -20.89 -11.29 10.93
N LEU A 83 -19.98 -11.79 11.75
CA LEU A 83 -19.06 -10.99 12.55
C LEU A 83 -17.68 -11.05 11.90
N LEU A 84 -17.21 -9.90 11.42
CA LEU A 84 -15.88 -9.71 10.84
C LEU A 84 -14.93 -9.18 11.90
N THR A 85 -13.78 -9.82 12.08
CA THR A 85 -12.70 -9.39 12.99
C THR A 85 -11.36 -9.35 12.26
N ALA A 86 -10.48 -8.44 12.67
CA ALA A 86 -9.12 -8.33 12.16
C ALA A 86 -8.10 -8.37 13.31
N THR A 87 -7.06 -9.18 13.17
CA THR A 87 -6.00 -9.31 14.18
C THR A 87 -4.62 -9.36 13.53
N ASN A 88 -3.70 -8.50 13.98
CA ASN A 88 -2.32 -8.52 13.50
C ASN A 88 -1.63 -9.82 13.95
N THR A 89 -0.88 -10.42 13.04
CA THR A 89 -0.10 -11.63 13.28
C THR A 89 1.38 -11.30 13.47
N THR A 90 2.23 -12.31 13.60
CA THR A 90 3.68 -12.11 13.74
C THR A 90 4.28 -11.55 12.44
N PRO A 91 5.14 -10.53 12.49
CA PRO A 91 5.85 -10.03 11.32
C PRO A 91 6.64 -11.13 10.61
N ILE A 92 6.65 -11.09 9.28
CA ILE A 92 7.42 -11.96 8.39
C ILE A 92 8.35 -11.11 7.54
N THR A 93 9.58 -11.59 7.33
CA THR A 93 10.52 -10.96 6.40
C THR A 93 10.34 -11.57 5.01
N VAL A 94 10.02 -10.77 4.01
CA VAL A 94 9.90 -11.17 2.61
C VAL A 94 11.11 -10.69 1.80
N GLY A 95 11.44 -11.40 0.72
CA GLY A 95 12.60 -11.10 -0.13
C GLY A 95 13.85 -11.89 0.22
N SER A 96 14.93 -11.62 -0.52
CA SER A 96 16.24 -12.25 -0.33
C SER A 96 17.32 -11.19 -0.24
N PRO A 97 18.36 -11.35 0.61
CA PRO A 97 19.45 -10.39 0.72
C PRO A 97 20.01 -10.00 -0.66
N PRO A 98 20.28 -8.70 -0.91
CA PRO A 98 20.24 -7.58 0.05
C PRO A 98 18.84 -6.99 0.30
N ASN A 99 17.81 -7.52 -0.36
CA ASN A 99 16.50 -6.90 -0.54
C ASN A 99 15.44 -7.61 0.30
N THR A 100 15.34 -7.24 1.57
CA THR A 100 14.37 -7.81 2.53
C THR A 100 13.43 -6.75 3.10
N LEU A 101 12.14 -7.08 3.21
CA LEU A 101 11.09 -6.22 3.77
C LEU A 101 10.34 -6.95 4.90
N ASP A 102 10.18 -6.31 6.06
CA ASP A 102 9.34 -6.86 7.14
C ASP A 102 7.88 -6.45 6.94
N VAL A 103 7.01 -7.44 6.81
CA VAL A 103 5.57 -7.28 6.60
C VAL A 103 4.81 -7.91 7.75
N THR A 104 3.81 -7.22 8.30
CA THR A 104 2.95 -7.76 9.36
C THR A 104 1.60 -8.17 8.79
N PRO A 105 1.32 -9.47 8.59
CA PRO A 105 0.03 -9.90 8.06
C PRO A 105 -1.10 -9.68 9.07
N VAL A 106 -2.28 -9.38 8.55
CA VAL A 106 -3.54 -9.26 9.30
C VAL A 106 -4.36 -10.51 9.04
N GLU A 107 -4.72 -11.24 10.09
CA GLU A 107 -5.71 -12.32 10.00
C GLU A 107 -7.11 -11.70 10.03
N LEU A 108 -7.85 -11.90 8.95
CA LEU A 108 -9.27 -11.62 8.87
C LEU A 108 -10.04 -12.89 9.19
N ALA A 109 -11.00 -12.80 10.10
CA ALA A 109 -11.91 -13.89 10.41
C ALA A 109 -13.35 -13.41 10.30
N SER A 110 -14.16 -14.21 9.60
CA SER A 110 -15.60 -13.98 9.42
C SER A 110 -16.34 -15.16 10.00
N THR A 111 -17.15 -14.91 11.03
CA THR A 111 -18.02 -15.92 11.63
C THR A 111 -19.46 -15.62 11.28
N ALA A 112 -20.05 -16.44 10.42
CA ALA A 112 -21.43 -16.32 9.99
C ALA A 112 -22.37 -17.15 10.87
N THR A 113 -23.56 -16.62 11.11
CA THR A 113 -24.66 -17.27 11.82
C THR A 113 -25.95 -17.11 11.02
N LEU A 114 -26.61 -18.22 10.70
CA LEU A 114 -27.91 -18.20 10.02
C LEU A 114 -29.02 -17.65 10.95
N PRO A 115 -30.13 -17.11 10.41
CA PRO A 115 -31.19 -16.48 11.20
C PRO A 115 -31.83 -17.40 12.26
N SER A 116 -31.77 -18.71 12.04
CA SER A 116 -32.27 -19.72 12.96
C SER A 116 -31.33 -20.00 14.14
N ASN A 117 -30.12 -19.45 14.15
CA ASN A 117 -29.01 -19.81 15.04
C ASN A 117 -28.62 -21.30 15.00
N LEU A 118 -29.02 -22.03 13.94
CA LEU A 118 -28.76 -23.47 13.80
C LEU A 118 -27.57 -23.81 12.91
N GLY A 119 -27.06 -22.84 12.15
CA GLY A 119 -25.90 -23.01 11.28
C GLY A 119 -24.90 -21.88 11.51
N THR A 120 -23.67 -22.25 11.87
CA THR A 120 -22.54 -21.34 12.02
C THR A 120 -21.38 -21.85 11.19
N ALA A 121 -20.64 -20.95 10.55
CA ALA A 121 -19.40 -21.27 9.87
C ALA A 121 -18.41 -20.14 10.09
N THR A 122 -17.13 -20.48 10.23
CA THR A 122 -16.05 -19.50 10.35
C THR A 122 -15.04 -19.72 9.24
N VAL A 123 -14.75 -18.65 8.50
CA VAL A 123 -13.68 -18.62 7.51
C VAL A 123 -12.61 -17.66 7.99
N ARG A 124 -11.35 -18.00 7.75
CA ARG A 124 -10.20 -17.14 8.03
C ARG A 124 -9.28 -17.04 6.85
N VAL A 125 -8.64 -15.89 6.71
CA VAL A 125 -7.62 -15.63 5.70
C VAL A 125 -6.60 -14.64 6.25
N GLN A 126 -5.36 -14.72 5.81
CA GLN A 126 -4.35 -13.72 6.13
C GLN A 126 -4.16 -12.82 4.91
N VAL A 127 -4.10 -11.52 5.18
CA VAL A 127 -3.84 -10.48 4.18
C VAL A 127 -2.62 -9.71 4.64
N ALA A 128 -1.68 -9.46 3.74
CA ALA A 128 -0.48 -8.71 4.00
C ALA A 128 -0.54 -7.40 3.20
N GLY A 129 -0.50 -6.28 3.90
CA GLY A 129 -0.29 -4.97 3.27
C GLY A 129 1.21 -4.71 3.16
N TYR A 130 1.70 -4.36 1.97
CA TYR A 130 3.02 -3.75 1.86
C TYR A 130 2.86 -2.33 1.33
N HIS A 131 3.72 -1.45 1.85
CA HIS A 131 3.73 -0.06 1.44
C HIS A 131 4.52 0.00 0.15
N LEU A 132 3.96 0.67 -0.85
CA LEU A 132 4.65 0.95 -2.10
C LEU A 132 5.77 1.95 -1.91
N LEU A 133 6.02 2.44 -0.70
CA LEU A 133 7.21 3.22 -0.39
C LEU A 133 8.00 2.54 0.72
N SER A 134 9.09 1.89 0.31
CA SER A 134 10.10 1.31 1.18
C SER A 134 10.78 2.47 1.92
N ALA A 135 10.58 2.51 3.24
CA ALA A 135 11.09 3.49 4.20
C ALA A 135 11.92 4.62 3.57
N ALA A 136 11.25 5.67 3.09
CA ALA A 136 11.96 6.85 2.60
C ALA A 136 12.83 7.34 3.76
N LYS A 137 14.16 7.08 3.71
CA LYS A 137 15.12 7.87 4.47
C LYS A 137 15.02 9.23 3.84
N ALA A 138 14.07 10.00 4.33
CA ALA A 138 13.48 11.06 3.56
C ALA A 138 14.47 12.22 3.50
N VAL A 139 15.27 12.21 2.45
CA VAL A 139 16.12 13.32 2.08
C VAL A 139 15.28 14.22 1.17
N PRO A 140 15.27 15.54 1.42
CA PRO A 140 14.57 16.49 0.56
C PRO A 140 15.02 16.38 -0.89
N LEU A 141 16.32 16.27 -1.15
CA LEU A 141 16.86 16.12 -2.49
C LEU A 141 17.72 14.86 -2.61
N MET A 142 17.35 13.96 -3.52
CA MET A 142 18.11 12.74 -3.81
C MET A 142 18.37 12.64 -5.31
N VAL A 143 19.63 12.60 -5.73
CA VAL A 143 19.98 12.67 -7.16
C VAL A 143 21.10 11.69 -7.51
N ALA A 144 20.87 10.83 -8.49
CA ALA A 144 21.90 9.98 -9.07
C ALA A 144 22.66 10.72 -10.20
N GLY A 145 23.94 10.38 -10.40
CA GLY A 145 24.81 11.01 -11.41
C GLY A 145 25.35 12.39 -10.99
N GLY A 146 25.09 12.82 -9.77
CA GLY A 146 25.45 14.15 -9.28
C GLY A 146 24.47 15.23 -9.71
N THR A 147 24.62 16.42 -9.14
CA THR A 147 23.79 17.57 -9.52
C THR A 147 24.67 18.80 -9.67
N SER A 148 24.44 19.53 -10.75
CA SER A 148 24.83 20.93 -10.85
C SER A 148 23.61 21.76 -10.47
N ILE A 149 23.51 22.13 -9.19
CA ILE A 149 22.44 22.98 -8.67
C ILE A 149 22.58 24.37 -9.28
N GLY A 150 21.81 24.61 -10.34
CA GLY A 150 21.67 25.89 -11.02
C GLY A 150 20.60 26.78 -10.39
N GLY A 151 20.71 28.10 -10.54
CA GLY A 151 19.65 29.04 -10.20
C GLY A 151 19.58 29.47 -8.72
N ASN A 152 18.38 29.81 -8.25
CA ASN A 152 18.10 30.20 -6.86
C ASN A 152 17.33 29.07 -6.17
N PHE A 153 18.01 28.27 -5.36
CA PHE A 153 17.48 27.01 -4.85
C PHE A 153 17.68 26.89 -3.35
N THR A 154 16.62 26.62 -2.59
CA THR A 154 16.69 26.47 -1.14
C THR A 154 16.25 25.08 -0.72
N VAL A 155 17.11 24.34 -0.01
CA VAL A 155 16.76 23.05 0.58
C VAL A 155 16.63 23.18 2.09
N VAL A 156 15.49 22.76 2.62
CA VAL A 156 15.30 22.68 4.06
C VAL A 156 15.52 21.24 4.50
N SER A 157 16.61 21.04 5.25
CA SER A 157 17.10 19.74 5.70
C SER A 157 16.07 18.91 6.45
N ASN A 158 16.16 17.58 6.30
CA ASN A 158 15.58 16.65 7.27
C ASN A 158 16.47 16.68 8.53
N PRO A 159 15.99 17.15 9.69
CA PRO A 159 16.81 17.29 10.90
C PRO A 159 17.34 15.96 11.45
N ASN A 160 16.79 14.83 11.02
CA ASN A 160 17.20 13.49 11.45
C ASN A 160 17.62 12.59 10.29
N GLY A 161 17.86 13.12 9.09
CA GLY A 161 18.09 12.31 7.90
C GLY A 161 19.42 11.53 7.93
N GLY A 162 20.45 12.07 8.61
CA GLY A 162 21.72 11.38 8.85
C GLY A 162 21.74 10.54 10.13
N GLY A 163 20.63 10.47 10.86
CA GLY A 163 20.52 9.95 12.23
C GLY A 163 19.98 11.01 13.20
N PRO A 164 19.66 10.65 14.45
CA PRO A 164 19.08 11.58 15.42
C PRO A 164 19.92 12.85 15.59
N GLY A 165 19.35 14.00 15.24
CA GLY A 165 20.01 15.32 15.32
C GLY A 165 21.05 15.60 14.24
N VAL A 166 21.18 14.73 13.23
CA VAL A 166 22.08 14.95 12.09
C VAL A 166 21.26 15.37 10.87
N PRO A 167 21.31 16.67 10.48
CA PRO A 167 20.57 17.14 9.33
C PRO A 167 21.09 16.53 8.04
N LEU A 168 20.19 16.22 7.11
CA LEU A 168 20.52 15.76 5.76
C LEU A 168 19.60 16.48 4.76
N SER A 169 20.21 17.24 3.85
CA SER A 169 19.54 18.04 2.83
C SER A 169 19.59 17.37 1.46
N VAL A 170 20.78 16.89 1.09
CA VAL A 170 21.06 16.31 -0.23
C VAL A 170 21.79 14.98 -0.07
N TRP A 171 21.40 13.97 -0.86
CA TRP A 171 22.10 12.71 -0.96
C TRP A 171 22.35 12.35 -2.44
N SER A 172 23.59 12.04 -2.78
CA SER A 172 24.01 11.71 -4.14
C SER A 172 25.16 10.71 -4.17
N ASP A 173 25.21 9.90 -5.23
CA ASP A 173 26.30 8.97 -5.56
C ASP A 173 27.55 9.69 -6.11
N GLN A 174 27.40 10.90 -6.66
CA GLN A 174 28.51 11.72 -7.18
C GLN A 174 28.63 13.05 -6.43
N ALA A 175 29.54 13.91 -6.90
CA ALA A 175 29.73 15.24 -6.38
C ALA A 175 28.47 16.10 -6.56
N VAL A 176 28.11 16.80 -5.50
CA VAL A 176 27.07 17.83 -5.48
C VAL A 176 27.77 19.18 -5.54
N GLY A 177 27.39 20.00 -6.50
CA GLY A 177 27.92 21.35 -6.66
C GLY A 177 26.99 22.16 -7.55
N GLY A 178 27.43 23.32 -8.02
CA GLY A 178 26.64 24.09 -8.96
C GLY A 178 27.05 25.55 -9.03
N SER A 179 26.43 26.25 -9.97
CA SER A 179 26.58 27.70 -10.15
C SER A 179 25.24 28.38 -9.86
N GLY A 180 25.22 29.35 -8.95
CA GLY A 180 24.00 30.05 -8.58
C GLY A 180 24.01 30.54 -7.14
N SER A 181 22.83 30.81 -6.61
CA SER A 181 22.60 31.23 -5.22
C SER A 181 21.82 30.15 -4.48
N TRP A 182 22.32 28.91 -4.54
CA TRP A 182 21.70 27.81 -3.80
C TRP A 182 22.15 27.82 -2.34
N GLN A 183 21.28 27.34 -1.46
CA GLN A 183 21.50 27.30 -0.02
C GLN A 183 20.73 26.14 0.61
N THR A 184 21.24 25.60 1.71
CA THR A 184 20.53 24.65 2.55
C THR A 184 20.44 25.20 3.97
N CYS A 185 19.40 24.82 4.71
CA CYS A 185 19.28 25.23 6.12
C CYS A 185 18.41 24.29 6.96
N HIS A 186 18.40 24.55 8.27
CA HIS A 186 17.45 23.95 9.18
C HIS A 186 16.03 24.50 8.96
N GLN A 187 15.03 23.73 9.37
CA GLN A 187 13.63 24.15 9.30
C GLN A 187 13.33 25.46 10.05
N GLY A 188 14.01 25.71 11.18
CA GLY A 188 13.83 26.93 11.96
C GLY A 188 14.44 28.19 11.33
N ASP A 189 15.41 28.02 10.45
CA ASP A 189 16.11 29.11 9.75
C ASP A 189 15.45 29.45 8.40
N TYR A 190 14.49 28.65 7.95
CA TYR A 190 13.79 28.87 6.69
C TYR A 190 12.67 29.92 6.83
N SER A 191 12.72 30.97 6.02
CA SER A 191 11.69 31.99 5.94
C SER A 191 11.44 32.43 4.50
N GLY A 192 10.26 32.12 3.97
CA GLY A 192 9.76 32.69 2.71
C GLY A 192 10.62 32.42 1.47
N GLY A 193 11.36 31.31 1.43
CA GLY A 193 12.21 30.93 0.29
C GLY A 193 13.70 31.25 0.46
N SER A 194 14.12 31.72 1.64
CA SER A 194 15.52 31.98 1.99
C SER A 194 15.84 31.41 3.36
N CYS A 195 17.12 31.18 3.62
CA CYS A 195 17.64 30.79 4.93
C CYS A 195 18.20 32.02 5.66
N SER A 196 17.95 32.12 6.98
CA SER A 196 18.64 33.09 7.84
C SER A 196 20.07 32.66 8.16
N THR A 197 20.27 31.34 8.27
CA THR A 197 21.56 30.71 8.52
C THR A 197 21.70 29.52 7.57
N ASN A 198 22.77 29.50 6.78
CA ASN A 198 23.04 28.43 5.83
C ASN A 198 23.78 27.27 6.52
N LEU A 199 23.44 26.04 6.16
CA LEU A 199 24.22 24.84 6.46
C LEU A 199 25.24 24.57 5.35
N SER A 200 24.79 24.69 4.11
CA SER A 200 25.60 24.65 2.90
C SER A 200 25.16 25.76 1.93
N ASP A 201 26.09 26.28 1.14
CA ASP A 201 25.82 27.17 0.02
C ASP A 201 26.90 27.01 -1.08
N THR A 202 26.83 27.85 -2.12
CA THR A 202 27.74 27.81 -3.26
C THR A 202 29.24 27.88 -2.89
N ASN A 203 29.60 28.46 -1.75
CA ASN A 203 31.00 28.62 -1.33
C ASN A 203 31.43 27.64 -0.24
N ASP A 204 30.50 27.10 0.54
CA ASP A 204 30.77 26.18 1.64
C ASP A 204 29.80 25.00 1.64
N ILE A 205 30.32 23.80 1.46
CA ILE A 205 29.55 22.55 1.49
C ILE A 205 29.72 21.92 2.87
N GLY A 206 28.67 22.01 3.68
CA GLY A 206 28.59 21.44 5.02
C GLY A 206 28.30 19.94 5.05
N ALA A 207 28.22 19.41 6.27
CA ALA A 207 27.98 17.98 6.53
C ALA A 207 26.54 17.52 6.25
N ASP A 208 25.62 18.44 5.95
CA ASP A 208 24.23 18.13 5.59
C ASP A 208 24.08 17.65 4.14
N ILE A 209 25.16 17.70 3.34
CA ILE A 209 25.21 17.17 1.99
C ILE A 209 26.06 15.90 1.99
N LYS A 210 25.42 14.77 1.67
CA LYS A 210 26.09 13.47 1.52
C LYS A 210 26.35 13.21 0.04
N ALA A 211 27.46 13.73 -0.47
CA ALA A 211 27.92 13.57 -1.85
C ALA A 211 28.95 12.44 -1.98
N ASN A 212 29.11 11.89 -3.18
CA ASN A 212 30.03 10.80 -3.50
C ASN A 212 29.84 9.56 -2.60
N ASP A 213 28.59 9.26 -2.22
CA ASP A 213 28.31 8.19 -1.28
C ASP A 213 28.18 6.84 -1.98
N PRO A 214 29.08 5.86 -1.75
CA PRO A 214 28.96 4.54 -2.35
C PRO A 214 27.78 3.72 -1.82
N ALA A 215 27.11 4.18 -0.74
CA ALA A 215 25.88 3.57 -0.24
C ALA A 215 24.61 4.14 -0.90
N PHE A 216 24.74 5.06 -1.86
CA PHE A 216 23.62 5.53 -2.66
C PHE A 216 23.02 4.36 -3.46
N PRO A 217 21.69 4.19 -3.51
CA PRO A 217 21.09 3.06 -4.21
C PRO A 217 21.29 3.14 -5.72
N ASP A 218 21.74 2.04 -6.34
CA ASP A 218 21.90 1.95 -7.80
C ASP A 218 20.55 1.99 -8.53
N ASP A 219 19.50 1.41 -7.94
CA ASP A 219 18.12 1.44 -8.47
C ASP A 219 17.23 2.22 -7.51
N LEU A 220 16.88 3.45 -7.91
CA LEU A 220 16.00 4.33 -7.13
C LEU A 220 14.53 3.90 -7.18
N LEU A 221 14.07 3.26 -8.26
CA LEU A 221 12.70 2.74 -8.32
C LEU A 221 12.56 1.60 -7.32
N TRP A 222 13.56 0.72 -7.24
CA TRP A 222 13.59 -0.35 -6.23
C TRP A 222 13.71 0.22 -4.81
N TYR A 223 14.61 1.17 -4.61
CA TYR A 223 14.82 1.78 -3.29
C TYR A 223 13.55 2.45 -2.76
N LEU A 224 12.86 3.20 -3.61
CA LEU A 224 11.64 3.90 -3.23
C LEU A 224 10.46 2.94 -3.20
N PHE A 225 10.22 2.20 -4.28
CA PHE A 225 8.97 1.48 -4.49
C PHE A 225 9.01 -0.03 -4.27
N GLY A 226 10.20 -0.60 -4.11
CA GLY A 226 10.38 -2.05 -4.06
C GLY A 226 10.07 -2.72 -5.40
N GLU A 227 10.11 -1.97 -6.50
CA GLU A 227 9.89 -2.47 -7.86
C GLU A 227 11.14 -2.18 -8.71
N PRO A 228 11.65 -3.17 -9.47
CA PRO A 228 12.86 -2.99 -10.28
C PRO A 228 12.58 -2.07 -11.47
N ASP A 229 13.55 -1.25 -11.86
CA ASP A 229 13.44 -0.38 -13.05
C ASP A 229 13.50 -1.16 -14.37
N THR A 230 12.39 -1.84 -14.68
CA THR A 230 12.20 -2.78 -15.79
C THR A 230 10.74 -2.73 -16.25
N ASP A 231 10.44 -3.19 -17.46
CA ASP A 231 9.06 -3.24 -17.97
C ASP A 231 8.11 -3.99 -17.02
N GLU A 232 8.57 -5.08 -16.41
CA GLU A 232 7.81 -5.83 -15.41
C GLU A 232 7.58 -5.03 -14.12
N GLY A 233 8.59 -4.33 -13.61
CA GLY A 233 8.43 -3.50 -12.41
C GLY A 233 7.50 -2.31 -12.63
N TRP A 234 7.55 -1.69 -13.81
CA TRP A 234 6.58 -0.65 -14.20
C TRP A 234 5.16 -1.21 -14.34
N ALA A 235 4.99 -2.41 -14.89
CA ALA A 235 3.69 -3.08 -14.92
C ALA A 235 3.16 -3.35 -13.50
N ASN A 236 4.03 -3.81 -12.59
CA ASN A 236 3.68 -4.03 -11.19
C ASN A 236 3.25 -2.73 -10.49
N MET A 237 3.89 -1.60 -10.78
CA MET A 237 3.49 -0.28 -10.24
C MET A 237 2.03 0.04 -10.59
N PHE A 238 1.61 -0.19 -11.83
CA PHE A 238 0.22 0.01 -12.25
C PHE A 238 -0.73 -1.01 -11.62
N ASP A 239 -0.34 -2.29 -11.57
CA ASP A 239 -1.11 -3.35 -10.91
C ASP A 239 -1.29 -3.12 -9.40
N ASN A 240 -0.39 -2.34 -8.79
CA ASN A 240 -0.44 -1.97 -7.40
C ASN A 240 -1.07 -0.58 -7.16
N GLY A 241 -1.69 0.03 -8.17
CA GLY A 241 -2.56 1.20 -7.99
C GLY A 241 -1.96 2.54 -8.44
N ALA A 242 -0.78 2.54 -9.08
CA ALA A 242 -0.32 3.73 -9.79
C ALA A 242 -1.26 4.06 -10.97
N ILE A 243 -1.46 5.35 -11.23
CA ILE A 243 -2.37 5.83 -12.27
C ILE A 243 -1.56 6.52 -13.38
N SER A 244 -1.69 6.05 -14.62
CA SER A 244 -1.12 6.75 -15.78
C SER A 244 -1.91 8.03 -16.06
N ILE A 245 -1.20 9.13 -16.25
CA ILE A 245 -1.79 10.42 -16.63
C ILE A 245 -1.10 10.99 -17.88
N PRO A 246 -1.88 11.54 -18.83
CA PRO A 246 -1.32 12.08 -20.08
C PRO A 246 -0.64 13.44 -19.92
N ASN A 247 -0.71 14.04 -18.72
CA ASN A 247 -0.06 15.27 -18.29
C ASN A 247 -0.51 15.61 -16.85
N CYS A 248 0.08 16.64 -16.26
CA CYS A 248 -0.15 17.06 -14.88
C CYS A 248 -1.39 17.94 -14.65
N ASN A 249 -2.24 18.18 -15.66
CA ASN A 249 -3.40 19.07 -15.53
C ASN A 249 -4.55 18.50 -14.69
N SER A 250 -4.62 17.18 -14.51
CA SER A 250 -5.63 16.54 -13.66
C SER A 250 -5.30 16.63 -12.17
N LEU A 251 -4.10 17.09 -11.82
CA LEU A 251 -3.64 17.17 -10.44
C LEU A 251 -4.07 18.48 -9.78
N GLY A 252 -4.43 18.40 -8.50
CA GLY A 252 -4.86 19.54 -7.71
C GLY A 252 -4.77 19.28 -6.20
N ALA A 253 -5.37 20.17 -5.41
CA ALA A 253 -5.26 20.14 -3.95
C ALA A 253 -5.86 18.88 -3.29
N ALA A 254 -6.80 18.20 -3.96
CA ALA A 254 -7.46 17.00 -3.48
C ALA A 254 -6.85 15.69 -4.04
N SER A 255 -5.85 15.78 -4.91
CA SER A 255 -5.19 14.60 -5.47
C SER A 255 -4.44 13.83 -4.39
N THR A 256 -4.47 12.51 -4.45
CA THR A 256 -3.75 11.59 -3.55
C THR A 256 -3.41 10.30 -4.28
N GLY A 257 -2.32 9.65 -3.91
CA GLY A 257 -1.84 8.42 -4.52
C GLY A 257 -0.64 8.62 -5.46
N ILE A 258 -0.34 7.57 -6.23
CA ILE A 258 0.81 7.51 -7.15
C ILE A 258 0.33 7.80 -8.58
N PHE A 259 0.90 8.81 -9.21
CA PHE A 259 0.63 9.18 -10.59
C PHE A 259 1.91 9.07 -11.42
N ILE A 260 1.81 8.44 -12.58
CA ILE A 260 2.91 8.27 -13.52
C ILE A 260 2.53 9.03 -14.79
N VAL A 261 3.35 10.01 -15.17
CA VAL A 261 3.17 10.72 -16.44
C VAL A 261 3.63 9.82 -17.58
N ASP A 262 2.86 9.82 -18.67
CA ASP A 262 3.20 9.05 -19.88
C ASP A 262 4.64 9.36 -20.35
N VAL A 263 5.33 8.32 -20.82
CA VAL A 263 6.76 8.40 -21.18
C VAL A 263 7.00 9.46 -22.27
N GLY A 264 7.98 10.33 -22.05
CA GLY A 264 8.33 11.39 -23.00
C GLY A 264 7.41 12.61 -22.96
N VAL A 265 6.49 12.68 -21.98
CA VAL A 265 5.55 13.80 -21.85
C VAL A 265 5.96 14.73 -20.72
N ASP A 266 6.04 16.02 -21.04
CA ASP A 266 6.36 17.06 -20.07
C ASP A 266 5.22 17.26 -19.05
N CYS A 267 5.60 17.45 -17.80
CA CYS A 267 4.71 17.76 -16.69
C CYS A 267 4.70 19.27 -16.42
N ASP A 268 3.74 19.97 -17.01
CA ASP A 268 3.45 21.36 -16.70
C ASP A 268 2.25 21.46 -15.74
N PHE A 269 2.47 22.01 -14.54
CA PHE A 269 1.37 22.23 -13.61
C PHE A 269 0.57 23.47 -13.98
N THR A 270 -0.76 23.33 -13.97
CA THR A 270 -1.72 24.44 -14.13
C THR A 270 -2.36 24.87 -12.81
N ALA A 271 -2.48 23.96 -11.84
CA ALA A 271 -2.89 24.29 -10.48
C ALA A 271 -1.72 24.87 -9.66
N SER A 272 -2.00 25.72 -8.68
CA SER A 272 -1.00 26.30 -7.77
C SER A 272 -0.79 25.51 -6.48
N LEU A 273 -1.62 24.50 -6.22
CA LEU A 273 -1.53 23.63 -5.05
C LEU A 273 -1.84 22.19 -5.46
N ILE A 274 -0.91 21.28 -5.17
CA ILE A 274 -1.02 19.84 -5.46
C ILE A 274 -0.92 19.07 -4.15
N GLY A 275 -1.94 18.25 -3.90
CA GLY A 275 -2.08 17.48 -2.66
C GLY A 275 -2.11 18.35 -1.40
N SER A 276 -2.00 17.67 -0.26
CA SER A 276 -1.90 18.26 1.07
C SER A 276 -1.15 17.32 2.02
N ALA A 277 -0.87 17.73 3.26
CA ALA A 277 -0.28 16.84 4.25
C ALA A 277 -1.13 15.60 4.56
N ALA A 278 -2.47 15.69 4.45
CA ALA A 278 -3.38 14.56 4.68
C ALA A 278 -3.67 13.74 3.41
N ALA A 279 -3.37 14.30 2.24
CA ALA A 279 -3.60 13.69 0.93
C ALA A 279 -2.38 14.01 0.04
N PRO A 280 -1.22 13.42 0.33
CA PRO A 280 -0.01 13.72 -0.42
C PRO A 280 -0.03 13.02 -1.78
N VAL A 281 0.81 13.49 -2.70
CA VAL A 281 0.91 12.96 -4.06
C VAL A 281 2.32 12.42 -4.30
N VAL A 282 2.42 11.22 -4.84
CA VAL A 282 3.67 10.75 -5.44
C VAL A 282 3.55 10.86 -6.95
N LEU A 283 4.39 11.70 -7.54
CA LEU A 283 4.41 11.94 -8.98
C LEU A 283 5.69 11.38 -9.56
N ILE A 284 5.57 10.54 -10.58
CA ILE A 284 6.68 10.04 -11.37
C ILE A 284 6.58 10.64 -12.76
N VAL A 285 7.62 11.33 -13.21
CA VAL A 285 7.73 11.86 -14.58
C VAL A 285 8.80 11.07 -15.29
N ARG A 286 8.42 10.28 -16.31
CA ARG A 286 9.34 9.40 -17.06
C ARG A 286 9.76 10.04 -18.38
N ASP A 287 11.06 10.26 -18.53
CA ASP A 287 11.68 10.87 -19.72
C ASP A 287 11.02 12.18 -20.17
N GLY A 288 10.47 12.93 -19.22
CA GLY A 288 9.80 14.21 -19.46
C GLY A 288 10.37 15.32 -18.59
N ASP A 289 10.17 16.56 -19.01
CA ASP A 289 10.58 17.72 -18.22
C ASP A 289 9.51 18.09 -17.17
N LEU A 290 9.95 18.67 -16.06
CA LEU A 290 9.08 19.18 -15.00
C LEU A 290 9.07 20.70 -15.00
N THR A 291 7.92 21.32 -15.24
CA THR A 291 7.75 22.77 -15.07
C THR A 291 6.78 23.11 -13.95
N MET A 292 7.31 23.75 -12.91
CA MET A 292 6.52 24.30 -11.80
C MET A 292 6.20 25.78 -12.06
N ASN A 293 4.92 26.08 -12.29
CA ASN A 293 4.47 27.43 -12.62
C ASN A 293 3.87 28.16 -11.39
N GLY A 294 4.10 29.47 -11.29
CA GLY A 294 3.18 30.38 -10.58
C GLY A 294 2.94 30.11 -9.08
N GLY A 295 3.98 30.15 -8.25
CA GLY A 295 3.79 30.02 -6.80
C GLY A 295 3.48 28.60 -6.33
N LEU A 296 3.65 27.59 -7.19
CA LEU A 296 3.24 26.21 -6.96
C LEU A 296 3.70 25.68 -5.60
N VAL A 297 2.76 25.11 -4.85
CA VAL A 297 3.05 24.30 -3.67
C VAL A 297 2.68 22.85 -3.96
N PHE A 298 3.68 21.96 -3.97
CA PHE A 298 3.49 20.53 -4.14
C PHE A 298 3.70 19.83 -2.79
N ASN A 299 2.77 18.98 -2.37
CA ASN A 299 2.87 18.22 -1.13
C ASN A 299 3.01 16.73 -1.44
N GLY A 300 4.24 16.21 -1.35
CA GLY A 300 4.53 14.79 -1.55
C GLY A 300 5.92 14.54 -2.11
N ILE A 301 6.05 13.50 -2.94
CA ILE A 301 7.31 13.11 -3.57
C ILE A 301 7.19 13.32 -5.09
N ILE A 302 8.21 13.95 -5.67
CA ILE A 302 8.37 14.00 -7.13
C ILE A 302 9.59 13.15 -7.48
N PHE A 303 9.40 12.18 -8.37
CA PHE A 303 10.46 11.37 -8.94
C PHE A 303 10.62 11.72 -10.43
N ALA A 304 11.67 12.46 -10.75
CA ALA A 304 12.10 12.72 -12.12
C ALA A 304 12.93 11.54 -12.60
N HIS A 305 12.31 10.67 -13.38
CA HIS A 305 12.90 9.44 -13.86
C HIS A 305 13.32 9.59 -15.33
N SER A 306 14.50 9.07 -15.67
CA SER A 306 14.90 8.86 -17.05
C SER A 306 15.34 7.42 -17.30
N ASP A 307 14.89 6.84 -18.41
CA ASP A 307 15.34 5.53 -18.89
C ASP A 307 16.81 5.60 -19.41
N ASP A 308 17.30 6.80 -19.75
CA ASP A 308 18.67 7.05 -20.24
C ASP A 308 19.38 8.12 -19.40
N PRO A 309 20.37 7.77 -18.55
CA PRO A 309 21.09 8.72 -17.70
C PRO A 309 21.79 9.85 -18.44
N SER A 310 22.01 9.73 -19.76
CA SER A 310 22.57 10.81 -20.58
C SER A 310 21.55 11.89 -20.94
N ASN A 311 20.26 11.60 -20.79
CA ASN A 311 19.15 12.54 -20.96
C ASN A 311 18.71 13.06 -19.60
N SER A 312 19.45 14.05 -19.08
CA SER A 312 19.12 14.71 -17.83
C SER A 312 17.70 15.30 -17.84
N PRO A 313 16.80 14.88 -16.92
CA PRO A 313 15.49 15.50 -16.81
C PRO A 313 15.65 16.96 -16.39
N ARG A 314 14.97 17.87 -17.11
CA ARG A 314 15.02 19.30 -16.75
C ARG A 314 13.92 19.62 -15.75
N VAL A 315 14.32 20.30 -14.68
CA VAL A 315 13.39 20.84 -13.69
C VAL A 315 13.42 22.36 -13.78
N LYS A 316 12.29 22.95 -14.18
CA LYS A 316 12.14 24.39 -14.39
C LYS A 316 11.11 24.96 -13.45
N ALA A 317 11.37 26.16 -12.91
CA ALA A 317 10.39 26.93 -12.17
C ALA A 317 10.13 28.29 -12.84
N ASN A 318 8.86 28.58 -13.16
CA ASN A 318 8.43 29.90 -13.61
C ASN A 318 7.87 30.67 -12.40
N GLY A 319 8.76 31.32 -11.64
CA GLY A 319 8.45 32.00 -10.38
C GLY A 319 9.05 31.26 -9.18
N THR A 320 8.41 31.39 -8.01
CA THR A 320 8.78 30.64 -6.80
C THR A 320 7.96 29.37 -6.71
N ALA A 321 8.60 28.21 -6.70
CA ALA A 321 7.96 26.91 -6.47
C ALA A 321 8.42 26.32 -5.14
N THR A 322 7.53 25.59 -4.44
CA THR A 322 7.84 24.92 -3.18
C THR A 322 7.35 23.47 -3.22
N VAL A 323 8.25 22.53 -2.97
CA VAL A 323 7.94 21.11 -2.75
C VAL A 323 8.06 20.86 -1.25
N ASN A 324 6.94 20.59 -0.58
CA ASN A 324 6.92 20.05 0.78
C ASN A 324 7.01 18.52 0.66
N GLY A 325 8.15 17.94 1.03
CA GLY A 325 8.47 16.53 0.87
C GLY A 325 9.83 16.35 0.20
N SER A 326 9.87 15.61 -0.91
CA SER A 326 11.13 15.23 -1.58
C SER A 326 11.07 15.38 -3.10
N LEU A 327 12.19 15.81 -3.68
CA LEU A 327 12.49 15.71 -5.11
C LEU A 327 13.60 14.68 -5.30
N ILE A 328 13.33 13.68 -6.13
CA ILE A 328 14.21 12.55 -6.37
C ILE A 328 14.46 12.43 -7.87
N ALA A 329 15.68 12.08 -8.28
CA ALA A 329 15.99 11.77 -9.67
C ALA A 329 17.05 10.68 -9.81
N ASN A 330 16.87 9.82 -10.82
CA ASN A 330 17.81 8.74 -11.17
C ASN A 330 18.85 9.15 -12.23
N ALA A 331 18.85 10.42 -12.62
CA ALA A 331 19.81 11.02 -13.54
C ALA A 331 20.13 12.45 -13.07
N PRO A 332 21.23 13.06 -13.54
CA PRO A 332 21.57 14.43 -13.18
C PRO A 332 20.42 15.36 -13.54
N ILE A 333 20.00 16.21 -12.61
CA ILE A 333 18.94 17.21 -12.85
C ILE A 333 19.57 18.51 -13.35
N ASP A 334 19.03 19.07 -14.43
CA ASP A 334 19.34 20.43 -14.87
C ASP A 334 18.27 21.42 -14.40
N ILE A 335 18.66 22.31 -13.47
CA ILE A 335 17.81 23.39 -12.96
C ILE A 335 18.12 24.66 -13.75
N THR A 336 17.33 24.89 -14.80
CA THR A 336 17.64 25.87 -15.84
C THR A 336 17.21 27.31 -15.52
N SER A 337 16.15 27.52 -14.73
CA SER A 337 15.68 28.85 -14.33
C SER A 337 14.60 28.82 -13.25
N GLY A 338 14.57 29.82 -12.37
CA GLY A 338 13.51 30.04 -11.36
C GLY A 338 14.01 30.08 -9.91
N THR A 339 13.09 30.33 -8.97
CA THR A 339 13.33 30.12 -7.55
C THR A 339 12.62 28.84 -7.11
N PHE A 340 13.34 27.91 -6.51
CA PHE A 340 12.79 26.62 -6.14
C PHE A 340 13.16 26.25 -4.71
N ASN A 341 12.18 25.78 -3.95
CA ASN A 341 12.38 25.38 -2.57
C ASN A 341 11.98 23.92 -2.41
N VAL A 342 12.85 23.08 -1.86
CA VAL A 342 12.46 21.75 -1.36
C VAL A 342 12.54 21.77 0.14
N LYS A 343 11.40 21.55 0.78
CA LYS A 343 11.29 21.56 2.22
C LYS A 343 10.95 20.18 2.72
N TYR A 344 11.79 19.61 3.58
CA TYR A 344 11.40 18.43 4.34
C TYR A 344 10.11 18.72 5.12
N ASP A 345 9.07 17.94 4.87
CA ASP A 345 7.83 17.98 5.63
C ASP A 345 7.49 16.58 6.14
N GLN A 346 7.69 16.39 7.44
CA GLN A 346 7.46 15.10 8.09
C GLN A 346 6.01 14.65 7.96
N SER A 347 5.04 15.58 8.07
CA SER A 347 3.62 15.20 8.04
C SER A 347 3.21 14.68 6.67
N VAL A 348 3.72 15.30 5.60
CA VAL A 348 3.52 14.86 4.22
C VAL A 348 4.15 13.48 4.02
N LEU A 349 5.41 13.29 4.43
CA LEU A 349 6.15 12.05 4.20
C LEU A 349 5.60 10.89 5.04
N ASP A 350 5.17 11.14 6.28
CA ASP A 350 4.46 10.17 7.11
C ASP A 350 3.13 9.76 6.44
N GLY A 351 2.41 10.72 5.86
CA GLY A 351 1.18 10.47 5.09
C GLY A 351 1.42 9.65 3.82
N VAL A 352 2.56 9.83 3.17
CA VAL A 352 2.99 9.02 2.02
C VAL A 352 3.36 7.59 2.45
N GLN A 353 4.06 7.43 3.58
CA GLN A 353 4.45 6.11 4.08
C GLN A 353 3.25 5.32 4.63
N GLN A 354 2.35 5.96 5.35
CA GLN A 354 1.27 5.28 6.11
C GLN A 354 -0.10 5.38 5.43
N GLY A 355 -0.23 6.19 4.36
CA GLY A 355 -1.51 6.43 3.70
C GLY A 355 -2.00 5.20 2.94
N ALA A 356 -3.30 4.88 3.09
CA ALA A 356 -3.93 3.75 2.40
C ALA A 356 -3.75 3.79 0.88
N SER A 357 -3.74 4.99 0.27
CA SER A 357 -3.48 5.19 -1.17
C SER A 357 -2.09 4.76 -1.65
N PHE A 358 -1.18 4.45 -0.72
CA PHE A 358 0.20 4.00 -0.99
C PHE A 358 0.46 2.59 -0.47
N GLN A 359 -0.60 1.87 -0.08
CA GLN A 359 -0.54 0.51 0.39
C GLN A 359 -1.28 -0.38 -0.60
N THR A 360 -0.70 -1.55 -0.88
CA THR A 360 -1.44 -2.60 -1.58
C THR A 360 -1.58 -3.79 -0.65
N THR A 361 -2.77 -4.37 -0.65
CA THR A 361 -3.07 -5.55 0.15
C THR A 361 -3.11 -6.78 -0.72
N LYS A 362 -2.38 -7.82 -0.33
CA LYS A 362 -2.40 -9.11 -1.03
C LYS A 362 -2.76 -10.22 -0.06
N MET A 363 -3.56 -11.17 -0.52
CA MET A 363 -3.88 -12.37 0.24
C MET A 363 -2.64 -13.26 0.35
N VAL A 364 -2.33 -13.73 1.56
CA VAL A 364 -1.23 -14.68 1.78
C VAL A 364 -1.64 -16.04 1.20
N PRO A 365 -0.91 -16.60 0.22
CA PRO A 365 -1.26 -17.89 -0.38
C PRO A 365 -1.30 -19.01 0.67
N GLY A 366 -2.32 -19.88 0.60
CA GLY A 366 -2.49 -21.00 1.53
C GLY A 366 -2.93 -20.62 2.95
N SER A 367 -3.24 -19.34 3.20
CA SER A 367 -3.75 -18.88 4.51
C SER A 367 -5.24 -19.11 4.71
N TRP A 368 -6.00 -19.38 3.64
CA TRP A 368 -7.43 -19.64 3.72
C TRP A 368 -7.70 -20.92 4.52
N ARG A 369 -8.61 -20.83 5.50
CA ARG A 369 -9.02 -21.96 6.35
C ARG A 369 -10.50 -21.84 6.72
N ASP A 370 -11.23 -22.95 6.62
CA ASP A 370 -12.54 -23.14 7.21
C ASP A 370 -12.44 -23.97 8.51
N TRP A 371 -13.34 -23.71 9.45
CA TRP A 371 -13.41 -24.39 10.75
C TRP A 371 -14.78 -25.04 10.98
#